data_AF-A0A9W8EBX7-F1
#
_entry.id   AF-A0A9W8EBX7-F1
#
_cell.length_a   1.000
_cell.length_b   1.000
_cell.length_c   1.000
_cell.angle_alpha   90.00
_cell.angle_beta   90.00
_cell.angle_gamma   90.00
#
_symmetry.space_group_name_H-M   'P 1'
#
loop_
_entity.id
_entity.type
_entity.pdbx_description
1 polymer ?
#
loop_
_entity_poly.entity_id
_entity_poly.type
_entity_poly.pdbx_seq_one_letter_code
_entity_poly.pdbx_strand_id
1 'polypeptide(L)' 'TGDIFCWNGEVFGGLDIGSDSNDSAVLFDFIRKTKRNDPAGFIARAFSEIEGPYAFVYFDREQQKLWFARDYLG' A
#
# COMPACT_ATOMS: atom_id res chain seq x y z
N THR A 1 9.72 -11.91 -4.17
CA THR A 1 9.55 -10.77 -5.08
C THR A 1 10.49 -9.69 -4.60
N GLY A 2 11.27 -9.06 -5.46
CA GLY A 2 12.23 -8.02 -5.05
C GLY A 2 11.57 -6.67 -4.79
N ASP A 3 10.28 -6.68 -4.44
CA ASP A 3 9.47 -5.48 -4.27
C ASP A 3 9.83 -4.84 -2.92
N ILE A 4 9.87 -3.52 -2.90
CA ILE A 4 10.22 -2.75 -1.69
C ILE A 4 9.05 -1.82 -1.38
N PHE A 5 8.65 -1.77 -0.12
CA PHE A 5 7.61 -0.86 0.36
C PHE A 5 8.10 -0.11 1.58
N CYS A 6 8.09 1.22 1.49
CA CYS A 6 8.36 2.13 2.59
C CYS A 6 7.08 2.91 2.89
N TRP A 7 6.65 2.86 4.14
CA TRP A 7 5.42 3.45 4.63
C TRP A 7 5.72 4.35 5.82
N ASN A 8 5.12 5.54 5.83
CA ASN A 8 5.10 6.45 6.96
C ASN A 8 3.68 6.96 7.12
N GLY A 9 2.94 6.40 8.07
CA GLY A 9 1.54 6.67 8.26
C GLY A 9 0.91 5.67 9.22
N GLU A 10 -0.41 5.73 9.31
CA GLU A 10 -1.20 4.78 10.09
C GLU A 10 -2.54 4.53 9.41
N VAL A 11 -2.92 3.27 9.26
CA VAL A 11 -4.24 2.89 8.72
C VAL A 11 -5.28 2.98 9.83
N PHE A 12 -6.25 3.89 9.67
CA PHE A 12 -7.37 4.09 10.59
C PHE A 12 -8.61 3.27 10.21
N GLY A 13 -8.75 2.92 8.92
CA GLY A 13 -9.94 2.26 8.41
C GLY A 13 -9.79 1.70 7.00
N GLY A 14 -10.84 1.01 6.57
CA GLY A 14 -11.00 0.45 5.24
C GLY A 14 -10.20 -0.84 4.95
N LEU A 15 -9.10 -1.09 5.68
CA LEU A 15 -8.40 -2.36 5.71
C LEU A 15 -8.42 -2.96 7.13
N ASP A 16 -8.76 -4.23 7.26
CA ASP A 16 -8.69 -4.93 8.55
C ASP A 16 -7.24 -5.27 8.88
N ILE A 17 -6.67 -4.52 9.83
CA ILE A 17 -5.29 -4.71 10.30
C ILE A 17 -5.23 -5.81 11.37
N GLY A 18 -6.26 -5.96 12.21
CA GLY A 18 -6.19 -6.76 13.43
C GLY A 18 -5.45 -6.04 14.58
N SER A 19 -5.76 -6.40 15.83
CA SER A 19 -5.31 -5.69 17.03
C SER A 19 -3.81 -5.73 17.31
N ASP A 20 -3.12 -6.77 16.84
CA ASP A 20 -1.70 -7.03 17.15
C ASP A 20 -0.81 -7.09 15.90
N SER A 21 -1.30 -6.54 14.78
CA SER A 21 -0.58 -6.53 13.52
C SER A 21 0.12 -5.20 13.27
N ASN A 22 1.18 -5.25 12.47
CA ASN A 22 1.77 -4.07 11.87
C ASN A 22 1.00 -3.71 10.59
N ASP A 23 0.40 -2.53 10.56
CA ASP A 23 -0.36 -2.02 9.42
C ASP A 23 0.42 -2.00 8.11
N SER A 24 1.71 -1.63 8.16
CA SER A 24 2.60 -1.53 7.00
C SER A 24 2.78 -2.90 6.35
N ALA A 25 2.93 -3.96 7.15
CA ALA A 25 3.06 -5.33 6.69
C ALA A 25 1.75 -5.85 6.07
N VAL A 26 0.62 -5.56 6.70
CA VAL A 26 -0.71 -5.94 6.20
C VAL A 26 -1.00 -5.22 4.88
N LEU A 27 -0.76 -3.91 4.81
CA LEU A 27 -0.92 -3.12 3.59
C LEU A 27 0.02 -3.59 2.47
N PHE A 28 1.27 -3.95 2.79
CA PHE A 28 2.18 -4.47 1.77
C PHE A 28 1.70 -5.80 1.17
N ASP A 29 1.21 -6.72 2.00
CA ASP A 29 0.61 -7.97 1.50
C ASP A 29 -0.66 -7.70 0.69
N PHE A 30 -1.48 -6.74 1.11
CA PHE A 30 -2.65 -6.31 0.36
C PHE A 30 -2.29 -5.76 -1.02
N ILE A 31 -1.32 -4.85 -1.13
CA ILE A 31 -0.80 -4.34 -2.42
C ILE A 31 -0.37 -5.49 -3.33
N ARG A 32 0.36 -6.48 -2.80
CA ARG A 32 0.84 -7.65 -3.57
C ARG A 32 -0.31 -8.56 -4.01
N LYS A 33 -1.33 -8.74 -3.17
CA LYS A 33 -2.56 -9.46 -3.53
C LYS A 33 -3.33 -8.73 -4.62
N THR A 34 -3.55 -7.42 -4.47
CA THR A 34 -4.24 -6.60 -5.45
C THR A 34 -3.51 -6.56 -6.78
N LYS A 35 -2.17 -6.44 -6.79
CA LYS A 35 -1.33 -6.52 -8.00
C LYS A 35 -1.57 -7.80 -8.80
N ARG A 36 -1.69 -8.96 -8.14
CA ARG A 36 -1.95 -10.23 -8.82
C ARG A 36 -3.30 -10.25 -9.54
N ASN A 37 -4.28 -9.53 -9.03
CA ASN A 37 -5.63 -9.48 -9.58
C ASN A 37 -5.81 -8.34 -10.60
N ASP A 38 -5.12 -7.22 -10.41
CA ASP A 38 -5.16 -6.02 -11.26
C ASP A 38 -3.76 -5.40 -11.42
N PRO A 39 -2.92 -5.90 -12.33
CA PRO A 39 -1.54 -5.44 -12.50
C PRO A 39 -1.40 -3.96 -12.91
N ALA A 40 -2.45 -3.34 -13.45
CA ALA A 40 -2.39 -1.97 -13.98
C ALA A 40 -2.88 -0.93 -12.96
N GLY A 41 -3.92 -1.24 -12.19
CA GLY A 41 -4.59 -0.32 -11.27
C GLY A 41 -4.33 -0.56 -9.78
N PHE A 42 -3.57 -1.59 -9.41
CA PHE A 42 -3.48 -2.03 -8.01
C PHE A 42 -3.09 -0.97 -6.99
N ILE A 43 -2.21 -0.02 -7.32
CA ILE A 43 -1.83 1.04 -6.37
C ILE A 43 -3.01 1.97 -6.10
N ALA A 44 -3.65 2.48 -7.15
CA ALA A 44 -4.82 3.35 -6.99
C ALA A 44 -5.93 2.64 -6.22
N ARG A 45 -6.18 1.36 -6.52
CA ARG A 45 -7.16 0.54 -5.81
C ARG A 45 -6.79 0.32 -4.35
N ALA A 46 -5.55 -0.08 -4.07
CA ALA A 46 -5.10 -0.35 -2.71
C ALA A 46 -5.24 0.89 -1.81
N PHE A 47 -4.88 2.06 -2.33
CA PHE A 47 -4.93 3.31 -1.59
C PHE A 47 -6.31 4.00 -1.59
N SER A 48 -7.25 3.57 -2.45
CA SER A 48 -8.65 4.01 -2.36
C SER A 48 -9.44 3.31 -1.24
N GLU A 49 -8.93 2.19 -0.74
CA GLU A 49 -9.57 1.39 0.31
C GLU A 49 -9.02 1.69 1.70
N ILE A 50 -8.00 2.53 1.86
CA ILE A 50 -7.46 2.86 3.19
C ILE A 50 -7.86 4.27 3.61
N GLU A 51 -8.08 4.42 4.92
CA GLU A 51 -8.32 5.71 5.56
C GLU A 51 -7.20 5.99 6.56
N GLY A 52 -6.76 7.25 6.67
CA GLY A 52 -5.70 7.68 7.58
C GLY A 52 -4.59 8.49 6.90
N PRO A 53 -3.69 9.09 7.67
CA PRO A 53 -2.55 9.84 7.15
C PRO A 53 -1.48 8.89 6.60
N TYR A 54 -0.89 9.24 5.46
CA TYR A 54 0.18 8.44 4.88
C TYR A 54 1.09 9.18 3.92
N ALA A 55 2.34 8.75 3.88
CA ALA A 55 3.28 8.91 2.79
C ALA A 55 3.91 7.56 2.49
N PHE A 56 4.07 7.21 1.21
CA PHE A 56 4.70 5.95 0.84
C PHE A 56 5.59 6.03 -0.39
N VAL A 57 6.47 5.05 -0.50
CA VAL A 57 7.21 4.71 -1.71
C VAL A 57 7.13 3.19 -1.90
N TYR A 58 6.70 2.76 -3.08
CA TYR A 58 6.63 1.36 -3.48
C TYR A 58 7.42 1.13 -4.77
N PHE A 59 8.38 0.21 -4.73
CA PHE A 59 9.10 -0.25 -5.91
C PHE A 59 8.61 -1.62 -6.33
N ASP A 60 8.00 -1.69 -7.51
CA ASP A 60 7.64 -2.94 -8.19
C ASP A 60 8.85 -3.43 -8.99
N ARG A 61 9.49 -4.51 -8.52
CA ARG A 61 10.68 -5.05 -9.17
C ARG A 61 10.37 -5.69 -10.51
N GLU A 62 9.20 -6.29 -10.66
CA GLU A 62 8.83 -6.99 -11.89
C GLU A 62 8.54 -6.00 -13.02
N GLN A 63 7.79 -4.93 -12.70
CA GLN A 63 7.46 -3.88 -13.67
C GLN A 63 8.55 -2.82 -13.82
N GLN A 64 9.57 -2.82 -12.96
CA GLN A 64 10.58 -1.74 -12.85
C GLN A 64 9.93 -0.36 -12.67
N LYS A 65 8.92 -0.28 -11.80
CA LYS A 65 8.16 0.96 -11.55
C LYS A 65 8.27 1.41 -10.11
N LEU A 66 8.40 2.72 -9.93
CA LEU A 66 8.36 3.37 -8.64
C LEU A 66 7.03 4.11 -8.50
N TRP A 67 6.33 3.88 -7.41
CA TRP A 67 5.10 4.55 -7.03
C TRP A 67 5.34 5.29 -5.73
N PHE A 68 4.84 6.52 -5.64
CA PHE A 68 4.90 7.29 -4.41
C PHE A 68 3.70 8.21 -4.36
N ALA A 69 3.15 8.40 -3.17
CA ALA A 69 2.07 9.36 -2.95
C ALA A 69 2.01 9.76 -1.48
N ARG A 70 1.16 10.74 -1.22
CA ARG A 70 0.79 11.22 0.10
C ARG A 70 -0.72 11.33 0.19
N ASP A 71 -1.27 11.27 1.40
CA ASP A 71 -2.69 11.48 1.61
C ASP A 71 -3.11 12.93 1.29
N TYR A 72 -4.42 13.17 1.27
CA TYR A 72 -4.99 14.45 0.84
C TYR A 72 -4.58 15.64 1.73
N LEU A 73 -4.30 15.42 3.02
CA LEU A 73 -3.95 16.48 3.95
C LEU A 73 -2.49 16.91 3.86
N GLY A 74 -1.65 16.17 3.13
CA GLY A 74 -0.22 16.45 2.98
C GLY A 74 0.55 15.90 4.16
#